data_AF-A0A3D1J691-F1
#
_entry.id   AF-A0A3D1J691-F1
#
_cell.length_a   1.000
_cell.length_b   1.000
_cell.length_c   1.000
_cell.angle_alpha   90.00
_cell.angle_beta   90.00
_cell.angle_gamma   90.00
#
_symmetry.space_group_name_H-M   'P 1'
#
loop_
_entity.id
_entity.type
_entity.pdbx_description
1 polymer ?
#
loop_
_entity_poly.entity_id
_entity_poly.type
_entity_poly.pdbx_seq_one_letter_code
_entity_poly.pdbx_strand_id
1 'polypeptide(L)' 'MIRFLILSGYFELMMYLQVSGKLNQFINVHYRYLAILSMIISLLLALVQLYFWVKQEPDHHHDDD' A
#
# COMPACT_ATOMS: atom_id res chain seq x y z
N MET A 1 10.84 1.17 -4.60
CA MET A 1 11.19 1.92 -3.35
C MET A 1 10.61 1.21 -2.11
N ILE A 2 11.29 1.28 -0.96
CA ILE A 2 10.81 0.69 0.31
C ILE A 2 9.40 1.14 0.71
N ARG A 3 9.00 2.37 0.35
CA ARG A 3 7.67 2.95 0.62
C ARG A 3 6.52 2.16 0.00
N PHE A 4 6.71 1.64 -1.21
CA PHE A 4 5.72 0.78 -1.88
C PHE A 4 5.50 -0.53 -1.10
N LEU A 5 6.58 -1.16 -0.65
CA LEU A 5 6.53 -2.41 0.12
C LEU A 5 5.81 -2.22 1.47
N ILE A 6 6.01 -1.07 2.11
CA ILE A 6 5.33 -0.74 3.37
C ILE A 6 3.81 -0.56 3.15
N LEU A 7 3.40 0.18 2.11
CA LEU A 7 1.99 0.43 1.82
C LEU A 7 1.24 -0.82 1.36
N SER A 8 1.88 -1.63 0.52
CA SER A 8 1.34 -2.92 0.08
C SER A 8 1.25 -3.91 1.25
N GLY A 9 2.31 -4.01 2.08
CA GLY A 9 2.29 -4.86 3.27
C GLY A 9 1.21 -4.46 4.29
N TYR A 10 0.98 -3.16 4.49
CA TYR A 10 -0.14 -2.69 5.32
C TYR A 10 -1.49 -3.12 4.76
N PHE A 11 -1.70 -2.93 3.46
CA PHE A 11 -2.94 -3.33 2.78
C PHE A 11 -3.19 -4.84 2.88
N GLU A 12 -2.17 -5.65 2.60
CA GLU A 12 -2.26 -7.12 2.63
C GLU A 12 -2.51 -7.65 4.03
N LEU A 13 -1.81 -7.11 5.04
CA LEU A 13 -2.04 -7.46 6.44
C LEU A 13 -3.47 -7.12 6.88
N MET A 14 -3.95 -5.92 6.57
CA MET A 14 -5.30 -5.51 6.94
C MET A 14 -6.37 -6.31 6.19
N MET A 15 -6.13 -6.64 4.92
CA MET A 15 -7.02 -7.53 4.15
C MET A 15 -7.10 -8.91 4.79
N TYR A 16 -5.95 -9.49 5.16
CA TYR A 16 -5.90 -10.77 5.84
C TYR A 16 -6.67 -10.75 7.17
N LEU A 17 -6.47 -9.72 8.00
CA LEU A 17 -7.19 -9.57 9.27
C LEU A 17 -8.69 -9.39 9.08
N GLN A 18 -9.09 -8.68 8.03
CA GLN A 18 -10.49 -8.44 7.72
C GLN A 18 -11.21 -9.69 7.21
N VAL A 19 -10.57 -10.44 6.31
CA VAL A 19 -11.12 -11.70 5.76
C VAL A 19 -11.13 -12.81 6.82
N SER A 20 -10.10 -12.89 7.67
CA SER A 20 -10.03 -13.87 8.75
C SER A 20 -10.92 -13.54 9.96
N GLY A 21 -11.58 -12.37 9.98
CA GLY A 21 -12.38 -11.90 11.11
C GLY A 21 -11.56 -11.53 12.36
N LYS A 22 -10.23 -11.63 12.31
CA LYS A 22 -9.33 -11.29 13.43
C LYS A 22 -9.17 -9.78 13.66
N LEU A 23 -9.66 -8.96 12.74
CA LEU A 23 -9.61 -7.49 12.87
C LEU A 23 -10.25 -6.99 14.17
N ASN A 24 -11.29 -7.66 14.67
CA ASN A 24 -11.97 -7.30 15.94
C ASN A 24 -11.06 -7.43 17.19
N GLN A 25 -9.93 -8.14 17.09
CA GLN A 25 -8.96 -8.26 18.18
C GLN A 25 -8.07 -7.02 18.31
N PHE A 26 -7.96 -6.22 17.24
CA PHE A 26 -7.07 -5.07 17.16
C PHE A 26 -7.81 -3.73 17.17
N ILE A 27 -9.00 -3.70 16.55
CA ILE A 27 -9.86 -2.51 16.50
C ILE A 27 -11.28 -2.89 16.90
N ASN A 28 -11.92 -2.01 17.65
CA ASN A 28 -13.34 -2.16 17.98
C ASN A 28 -14.18 -2.22 16.70
N VAL A 29 -15.06 -3.23 16.60
CA VAL A 29 -15.92 -3.48 15.44
C VAL A 29 -16.75 -2.25 15.02
N HIS A 30 -17.15 -1.42 15.98
CA HIS A 30 -17.91 -0.19 15.69
C HIS A 30 -17.13 0.76 14.78
N TYR A 31 -15.79 0.79 14.91
CA TYR A 31 -14.88 1.62 14.14
C TYR A 31 -14.20 0.90 12.97
N ARG A 32 -14.68 -0.29 12.60
CA ARG A 32 -14.11 -1.09 11.48
C ARG A 32 -14.08 -0.31 10.16
N TYR A 33 -14.98 0.66 9.96
CA TYR A 33 -14.99 1.53 8.79
C TYR A 33 -13.70 2.35 8.64
N LEU A 34 -13.03 2.70 9.74
CA LEU A 34 -11.74 3.41 9.69
C LEU A 34 -10.63 2.53 9.10
N ALA A 35 -10.62 1.24 9.44
CA ALA A 35 -9.66 0.29 8.87
C ALA A 35 -9.89 0.08 7.37
N ILE A 36 -11.15 0.03 6.93
CA ILE A 36 -11.49 -0.06 5.50
C ILE A 36 -11.03 1.22 4.78
N LEU A 37 -11.29 2.39 5.37
CA LEU A 37 -10.88 3.67 4.80
C LEU A 37 -9.35 3.76 4.66
N SER A 38 -8.60 3.38 5.69
CA SER A 38 -7.13 3.39 5.64
C SER A 38 -6.57 2.38 4.65
N MET A 39 -7.21 1.21 4.49
CA MET A 39 -6.85 0.25 3.44
C MET A 39 -7.01 0.84 2.04
N ILE A 40 -8.13 1.49 1.76
CA ILE A 40 -8.38 2.12 0.45
C ILE A 40 -7.31 3.20 0.17
N ILE A 41 -7.03 4.06 1.15
CA ILE A 41 -6.00 5.10 1.03
C ILE A 41 -4.61 4.47 0.79
N SER A 42 -4.25 3.43 1.55
CA SER A 42 -2.97 2.75 1.40
C SER A 42 -2.82 2.11 0.02
N LEU A 43 -3.88 1.50 -0.51
CA LEU A 43 -3.88 0.91 -1.85
C LEU A 43 -3.68 1.97 -2.93
N LEU A 44 -4.41 3.10 -2.85
CA LEU A 44 -4.25 4.20 -3.80
C LEU A 44 -2.82 4.75 -3.80
N LEU A 45 -2.26 4.96 -2.61
CA LEU A 45 -0.87 5.41 -2.47
C LEU A 45 0.12 4.37 -3.00
N ALA A 46 -0.10 3.08 -2.75
CA ALA A 46 0.76 2.01 -3.27
C ALA A 46 0.76 2.01 -4.81
N LEU A 47 -0.40 2.17 -5.45
CA LEU A 47 -0.52 2.26 -6.91
C LEU A 47 0.23 3.49 -7.46
N VAL A 48 0.13 4.64 -6.79
CA VAL A 48 0.88 5.84 -7.16
C VAL A 48 2.39 5.60 -7.05
N GLN A 49 2.85 5.00 -5.94
CA GLN A 49 4.28 4.66 -5.77
C GLN A 49 4.77 3.66 -6.82
N LEU A 50 3.94 2.68 -7.19
CA LEU A 50 4.25 1.71 -8.24
C LEU A 50 4.34 2.40 -9.61
N TYR A 51 3.39 3.28 -9.93
CA TYR A 51 3.40 4.04 -11.18
C TYR A 51 4.69 4.84 -11.34
N PHE A 52 5.09 5.59 -10.31
CA PHE A 52 6.35 6.33 -10.35
C PHE A 52 7.56 5.40 -10.42
N TRP A 53 7.54 4.27 -9.72
CA TRP A 53 8.65 3.32 -9.76
C TRP A 53 8.85 2.71 -11.15
N VAL A 54 7.76 2.29 -11.82
CA VAL A 54 7.82 1.78 -13.21
C VAL A 54 8.26 2.88 -14.18
N LYS A 55 7.83 4.13 -13.97
CA LYS A 55 8.25 5.27 -14.80
C LYS A 55 9.67 5.76 -14.56
N GLN A 56 10.32 5.34 -13.48
CA GLN A 56 11.65 5.81 -13.08
C GLN A 56 12.78 4.89 -13.57
N GLU A 57 12.46 3.91 -14.43
CA GLU A 57 13.47 3.23 -15.23
C GLU A 57 14.18 4.25 -16.15
N PRO A 58 15.52 4.18 -16.26
CA PRO A 58 16.33 5.31 -16.69
C PRO A 58 16.24 5.53 -18.19
N ASP A 59 16.03 6.79 -18.58
CA ASP A 59 16.70 7.34 -19.74
C ASP A 59 18.20 7.17 -19.50
N HIS A 60 18.76 6.04 -19.94
CA HIS A 60 20.19 5.92 -20.24
C HIS A 60 20.47 6.79 -21.47
N HIS A 61 20.45 8.11 -21.30
CA HIS A 61 21.21 8.95 -22.21
C HIS A 61 22.68 8.81 -21.82
N HIS A 62 23.40 8.05 -22.66
CA HIS A 62 24.81 8.25 -22.90
C HIS A 62 25.01 9.75 -23.14
N ASP A 63 25.56 10.45 -22.16
CA ASP A 63 26.37 11.62 -22.45
C ASP A 63 27.81 11.13 -22.44
N ASP A 64 28.20 10.55 -23.57
CA ASP A 64 29.57 10.68 -24.08
C ASP A 64 29.74 12.17 -24.44
N ASP A 65 30.58 12.90 -23.70
CA ASP A 65 31.52 13.95 -24.16
C ASP A 65 32.10 14.79 -23.00
#